data_AF-A0A918BJK1-F1
#
_entry.id   AF-A0A918BJK1-F1
#
_cell.length_a   1.000
_cell.length_b   1.000
_cell.length_c   1.000
_cell.angle_alpha   90.00
_cell.angle_beta   90.00
_cell.angle_gamma   90.00
#
_symmetry.space_group_name_H-M   'P 1'
#
loop_
_entity.id
_entity.type
_entity.pdbx_description
1 polymer ?
#
loop_
_entity_poly.entity_id
_entity_poly.type
_entity_poly.pdbx_seq_one_letter_code
_entity_poly.pdbx_strand_id
1 'polypeptide(L)'
;MFDDLPPDLDRLHTLRVWHALWLQRIDAKIAALTKRQAEEECGRRNRPPQPEWIVELGIGDRRPPLQVHAGDCYIAGKRRRPVDRDEARRLLAAGLTSCGHCRPDSALGITELSSHPAALTTTAAH
;
A
#
# COMPACT_ATOMS: atom_id res chain seq x y z
N MET A 1 9.00 52.68 -23.43
CA MET A 1 7.90 51.79 -23.03
C MET A 1 7.36 51.23 -24.32
N PHE A 2 7.63 49.96 -24.62
CA PHE A 2 7.08 49.35 -25.82
C PHE A 2 5.60 49.12 -25.55
N ASP A 3 4.75 49.77 -26.32
CA ASP A 3 3.33 49.48 -26.31
C ASP A 3 3.15 48.24 -27.18
N ASP A 4 3.32 47.06 -26.58
CA ASP A 4 3.11 45.77 -27.24
C ASP A 4 1.62 45.49 -27.50
N LEU A 5 0.76 46.44 -27.14
CA LEU A 5 -0.66 46.36 -27.36
C LEU A 5 -1.05 47.02 -28.68
N PRO A 6 -2.03 46.43 -29.38
CA PRO A 6 -2.56 47.03 -30.59
C PRO A 6 -3.32 48.33 -30.28
N PRO A 7 -3.33 49.30 -31.21
CA PRO A 7 -3.95 50.61 -30.98
C PRO A 7 -5.49 50.59 -31.12
N ASP A 8 -6.08 49.51 -31.63
CA ASP A 8 -7.52 49.42 -31.88
C ASP A 8 -8.32 48.82 -30.71
N LEU A 9 -9.44 49.46 -30.36
CA LEU A 9 -10.26 49.08 -29.20
C LEU A 9 -10.83 47.67 -29.29
N ASP A 10 -11.24 47.22 -30.48
CA ASP A 10 -11.86 45.92 -30.68
C ASP A 10 -10.88 44.77 -30.38
N ARG A 11 -9.63 44.89 -30.85
CA ARG A 11 -8.59 43.91 -30.54
C ARG A 11 -8.21 43.94 -29.06
N LEU A 12 -8.15 45.11 -28.43
CA LEU A 12 -7.93 45.21 -26.98
C LEU A 12 -9.04 44.53 -26.17
N HIS A 13 -10.32 44.70 -26.57
CA HIS A 13 -11.45 44.01 -25.94
C HIS A 13 -11.35 42.50 -26.09
N THR A 14 -10.96 42.02 -27.28
CA THR A 14 -10.77 40.59 -27.54
C THR A 14 -9.64 40.02 -26.69
N LEU A 15 -8.48 40.69 -26.64
CA LEU A 15 -7.35 40.30 -25.79
C LEU A 15 -7.78 40.24 -24.32
N ARG A 16 -8.52 41.24 -23.84
CA ARG A 16 -9.00 41.27 -22.45
C ARG A 16 -9.87 40.05 -22.12
N VAL A 17 -10.84 39.73 -22.98
CA VAL A 17 -11.71 38.56 -22.77
C VAL A 17 -10.91 37.27 -22.82
N TRP A 18 -10.02 37.14 -23.82
CA TRP A 18 -9.18 35.96 -23.99
C TRP A 18 -8.24 35.74 -22.80
N HIS A 19 -7.55 36.78 -22.34
CA HIS A 19 -6.69 36.72 -21.16
C HIS A 19 -7.48 36.38 -19.90
N ALA A 20 -8.68 36.95 -19.71
CA ALA A 20 -9.52 36.60 -18.57
C ALA A 20 -9.89 35.11 -18.56
N LEU A 21 -10.25 34.54 -19.71
CA LEU A 21 -10.53 33.11 -19.85
C LEU A 21 -9.30 32.26 -19.54
N TRP A 22 -8.12 32.67 -20.02
CA TRP A 22 -6.87 31.96 -19.75
C TRP A 22 -6.45 32.02 -18.29
N LEU A 23 -6.58 33.19 -17.65
CA LEU A 23 -6.32 33.34 -16.22
C LEU A 23 -7.23 32.43 -15.41
N GLN A 24 -8.54 32.42 -15.69
CA GLN A 24 -9.48 31.51 -15.03
C GLN A 24 -9.08 30.04 -15.18
N ARG A 25 -8.63 29.63 -16.38
CA ARG A 25 -8.17 28.26 -16.63
C ARG A 25 -6.89 27.93 -15.87
N ILE A 26 -5.94 28.86 -15.82
CA ILE A 26 -4.69 28.71 -15.07
C ILE A 26 -4.99 28.59 -13.58
N ASP A 27 -5.83 29.47 -13.04
CA ASP A 27 -6.22 29.47 -11.63
C ASP A 27 -6.91 28.16 -11.24
N ALA A 28 -7.82 27.66 -12.08
CA ALA A 28 -8.46 26.36 -11.86
C ALA A 28 -7.43 25.21 -11.83
N LYS A 29 -6.42 25.25 -12.71
CA LYS A 29 -5.34 24.26 -12.72
C LYS A 29 -4.46 24.35 -11.47
N ILE A 30 -4.12 25.56 -11.02
CA ILE A 30 -3.37 25.80 -9.79
C ILE A 30 -4.15 25.24 -8.60
N ALA A 31 -5.44 25.54 -8.49
CA ALA A 31 -6.28 25.04 -7.41
C ALA A 31 -6.33 23.51 -7.37
N ALA A 32 -6.53 22.87 -8.52
CA ALA A 32 -6.55 21.40 -8.62
C ALA A 32 -5.20 20.77 -8.21
N LEU A 33 -4.09 21.33 -8.66
CA LEU A 33 -2.75 20.84 -8.30
C LEU A 33 -2.43 21.07 -6.82
N THR A 34 -2.80 22.22 -6.28
CA THR A 34 -2.61 22.55 -4.86
C THR A 34 -3.39 21.58 -3.98
N LYS A 35 -4.66 21.29 -4.34
CA LYS A 35 -5.48 20.30 -3.64
C LYS A 35 -4.82 18.92 -3.65
N ARG A 36 -4.36 18.46 -4.81
CA ARG A 36 -3.66 17.17 -4.94
C ARG A 36 -2.40 17.12 -4.07
N GLN A 37 -1.58 18.16 -4.07
CA GLN A 37 -0.38 18.23 -3.23
C GLN A 37 -0.72 18.18 -1.75
N ALA A 38 -1.79 18.85 -1.32
CA ALA A 38 -2.26 18.81 0.06
C ALA A 38 -2.77 17.41 0.45
N GLU A 39 -3.49 16.71 -0.44
CA GLU A 39 -3.92 15.32 -0.24
C GLU A 39 -2.74 14.36 -0.14
N GLU A 40 -1.72 14.52 -0.99
CA GLU A 40 -0.49 13.72 -0.95
C GLU A 40 0.30 13.95 0.34
N GLU A 41 0.43 15.21 0.78
CA GLU A 41 1.08 15.54 2.06
C GLU A 41 0.29 15.02 3.26
N CYS A 42 -1.04 15.17 3.24
CA CYS A 42 -1.93 14.59 4.24
C CYS A 42 -1.78 13.07 4.30
N GLY A 43 -1.75 12.40 3.14
CA GLY A 43 -1.54 10.96 3.02
C GLY A 43 -0.15 10.51 3.49
N ARG A 44 0.89 11.34 3.33
CA ARG A 44 2.22 11.08 3.89
C ARG A 44 2.22 11.19 5.41
N ARG A 45 1.67 12.27 5.96
CA ARG A 45 1.61 12.52 7.41
C ARG A 45 0.76 11.50 8.16
N ASN A 46 -0.36 11.11 7.57
CA ASN A 46 -1.32 10.20 8.16
C ASN A 46 -1.11 8.74 7.74
N ARG A 47 0.01 8.43 7.05
CA ARG A 47 0.33 7.04 6.69
C ARG A 47 0.52 6.25 7.98
N PRO A 48 -0.24 5.15 8.19
CA PRO A 48 0.00 4.28 9.34
C PRO A 48 1.45 3.79 9.33
N PRO A 49 2.06 3.59 10.52
CA PRO A 49 3.36 2.96 10.59
C PRO A 49 3.31 1.62 9.86
N GLN A 50 4.43 1.22 9.26
CA GLN A 50 4.51 -0.10 8.66
C GLN A 50 4.23 -1.14 9.77
N PRO A 51 3.35 -2.12 9.54
CA PRO A 51 3.11 -3.14 10.53
C PRO A 51 4.39 -3.93 10.79
N GLU A 52 4.65 -4.33 12.03
CA GLU A 52 5.80 -5.18 12.34
C GLU A 52 5.61 -6.58 11.75
N TRP A 53 4.36 -7.05 11.67
CA TRP A 53 3.99 -8.39 11.19
C TRP A 53 2.86 -8.34 10.18
N ILE A 54 2.91 -9.24 9.21
CA ILE A 54 1.88 -9.41 8.19
C ILE A 54 1.55 -10.89 8.04
N VAL A 55 0.32 -11.16 7.64
CA VAL A 55 -0.14 -12.50 7.23
C VAL A 55 -0.46 -12.47 5.76
N GLU A 56 0.21 -13.31 4.99
CA GLU A 56 -0.11 -13.57 3.59
C GLU A 56 -1.38 -14.42 3.49
N LEU A 57 -2.23 -14.09 2.54
CA LEU A 57 -3.55 -14.67 2.34
C LEU A 57 -3.64 -15.39 0.99
N GLY A 58 -4.28 -16.55 1.02
CA GLY A 58 -4.48 -17.38 -0.15
C GLY A 58 -5.57 -16.90 -1.08
N ILE A 59 -5.76 -17.69 -2.15
CA ILE A 59 -6.81 -17.48 -3.15
C ILE A 59 -8.07 -18.24 -2.68
N GLY A 60 -9.24 -17.67 -2.97
CA GLY A 60 -10.54 -18.26 -2.66
C GLY A 60 -11.35 -17.46 -1.66
N ASP A 61 -12.57 -17.94 -1.42
CA ASP A 61 -13.49 -17.33 -0.45
C ASP A 61 -12.91 -17.37 0.95
N ARG A 62 -13.17 -16.31 1.73
CA ARG A 62 -12.59 -16.04 3.05
C ARG A 62 -11.07 -15.82 3.11
N ARG A 63 -10.33 -15.91 1.99
CA ARG A 63 -8.89 -15.57 1.88
C ARG A 63 -8.07 -16.19 3.03
N PRO A 64 -7.93 -17.53 3.07
CA PRO A 64 -7.33 -18.21 4.22
C PRO A 64 -5.88 -17.73 4.48
N PRO A 65 -5.44 -17.67 5.75
CA PRO A 65 -4.04 -17.40 6.09
C PRO A 65 -3.12 -18.47 5.48
N LEU A 66 -1.99 -18.06 4.92
CA LEU A 66 -0.99 -18.97 4.35
C LEU A 66 0.33 -18.96 5.10
N GLN A 67 0.88 -17.76 5.34
CA GLN A 67 2.22 -17.60 5.88
C GLN A 67 2.33 -16.29 6.68
N VAL A 68 3.05 -16.32 7.80
CA VAL A 68 3.39 -15.13 8.57
C VAL A 68 4.72 -14.58 8.06
N HIS A 69 4.85 -13.26 7.99
CA HIS A 69 6.09 -12.56 7.65
C HIS A 69 6.32 -11.35 8.56
N ALA A 70 7.56 -10.89 8.63
CA ALA A 70 7.85 -9.52 9.04
C ALA A 70 7.22 -8.54 8.03
N GLY A 71 6.77 -7.37 8.48
CA GLY A 71 6.01 -6.46 7.64
C GLY A 71 6.80 -5.81 6.49
N ASP A 72 8.13 -5.83 6.56
CA ASP A 72 9.06 -5.38 5.54
C ASP A 72 9.57 -6.52 4.63
N CYS A 73 9.05 -7.75 4.78
CA CYS A 73 9.48 -8.89 4.00
C CYS A 73 9.17 -8.71 2.51
N TYR A 74 10.22 -8.57 1.69
CA TYR A 74 10.07 -8.28 0.26
C TYR A 74 9.48 -9.44 -0.56
N ILE A 75 9.56 -10.68 -0.07
CA ILE A 75 8.98 -11.85 -0.74
C ILE A 75 7.51 -12.07 -0.40
N ALA A 76 6.97 -11.36 0.59
CA ALA A 76 5.57 -11.53 0.99
C ALA A 76 4.62 -11.14 -0.14
N GLY A 77 3.63 -11.98 -0.39
CA GLY A 77 2.62 -11.76 -1.41
C GLY A 77 1.86 -10.45 -1.26
N LYS A 78 1.25 -9.99 -2.36
CA LYS A 78 0.44 -8.76 -2.38
C LYS A 78 -0.86 -8.89 -1.57
N ARG A 79 -1.38 -10.11 -1.44
CA ARG A 79 -2.59 -10.40 -0.65
C ARG A 79 -2.15 -10.62 0.78
N ARG A 80 -2.16 -9.55 1.57
CA ARG A 80 -1.71 -9.59 2.95
C ARG A 80 -2.53 -8.64 3.81
N ARG A 81 -2.54 -8.92 5.11
CA ARG A 81 -3.08 -8.00 6.11
C ARG A 81 -2.08 -7.79 7.25
N PRO A 82 -2.06 -6.59 7.86
CA PRO A 82 -1.31 -6.37 9.09
C PRO A 82 -1.88 -7.24 10.21
N VAL A 83 -0.99 -7.70 11.10
CA VAL A 83 -1.35 -8.34 12.37
C VAL A 83 -0.48 -7.78 13.48
N ASP A 84 -0.99 -7.81 14.70
CA ASP A 84 -0.17 -7.50 15.87
C ASP A 84 0.74 -8.68 16.24
N ARG A 85 1.64 -8.44 17.19
CA ARG A 85 2.62 -9.42 17.67
C ARG A 85 1.93 -10.66 18.25
N ASP A 86 0.83 -10.50 18.98
CA ASP A 86 0.16 -11.60 19.67
C ASP A 86 -0.62 -12.48 18.69
N GLU A 87 -1.26 -11.88 17.69
CA GLU A 87 -1.91 -12.59 16.60
C GLU A 87 -0.90 -13.35 15.75
N ALA A 88 0.23 -12.73 15.39
CA ALA A 88 1.32 -13.41 14.69
C ALA A 88 1.81 -14.64 15.49
N ARG A 89 2.01 -14.48 16.81
CA ARG A 89 2.37 -15.58 17.71
C ARG A 89 1.31 -16.68 17.76
N ARG A 90 0.02 -16.32 17.87
CA ARG A 90 -1.09 -17.29 17.88
C ARG A 90 -1.16 -18.07 16.57
N LEU A 91 -1.00 -17.41 15.43
CA LEU A 91 -1.05 -18.07 14.12
C LEU A 91 0.10 -19.06 13.94
N LEU A 92 1.32 -18.67 14.31
CA LEU A 92 2.48 -19.56 14.27
C LEU A 92 2.32 -20.73 15.24
N ALA A 93 1.84 -20.48 16.46
CA ALA A 93 1.55 -21.54 17.43
C ALA A 93 0.43 -22.49 16.97
N ALA A 94 -0.51 -22.01 16.15
CA ALA A 94 -1.55 -22.83 15.53
C ALA A 94 -1.05 -23.63 14.30
N GLY A 95 0.24 -23.57 13.99
CA GLY A 95 0.86 -24.32 12.90
C GLY A 95 0.86 -23.61 11.55
N LEU A 96 0.54 -22.30 11.50
CA LEU A 96 0.66 -21.54 10.25
C LEU A 96 2.15 -21.40 9.87
N THR A 97 2.44 -21.50 8.58
CA THR A 97 3.82 -21.47 8.06
C THR A 97 4.53 -20.17 8.43
N SER A 98 5.76 -20.28 8.96
CA SER A 98 6.68 -19.16 9.11
C SER A 98 7.41 -18.88 7.79
N CYS A 99 7.57 -17.62 7.41
CA CYS A 99 8.39 -17.28 6.25
C CYS A 99 9.86 -17.62 6.49
N GLY A 100 10.42 -18.53 5.68
CA GLY A 100 11.83 -18.94 5.81
C GLY A 100 12.86 -17.84 5.55
N HIS A 101 12.46 -16.74 4.89
CA HIS A 101 13.34 -15.62 4.56
C HIS A 101 13.47 -14.61 5.71
N CYS A 102 12.34 -14.11 6.23
CA CYS A 102 12.37 -13.15 7.34
C CYS A 102 12.26 -13.79 8.73
N ARG A 103 12.04 -15.12 8.81
CA ARG A 103 12.02 -15.94 10.04
C ARG A 103 11.27 -15.30 11.22
N PRO A 104 9.97 -14.97 11.04
CA PRO A 104 9.18 -14.30 12.07
C PRO A 104 9.03 -15.14 13.34
N ASP A 105 8.98 -16.47 13.22
CA ASP A 105 9.02 -17.40 14.36
C ASP A 105 10.24 -17.19 15.26
N SER A 106 11.43 -17.08 14.67
CA SER A 106 12.67 -16.82 15.40
C SER A 106 12.64 -15.44 16.09
N ALA A 107 12.22 -14.41 15.35
CA ALA A 107 12.12 -13.05 15.88
C ALA A 107 11.03 -12.90 16.97
N LEU A 108 10.00 -13.73 16.91
CA LEU A 108 8.93 -13.80 17.91
C LEU A 108 9.26 -14.77 19.06
N GLY A 109 10.40 -15.45 19.05
CA GLY A 109 10.80 -16.39 20.10
C GLY A 109 9.94 -17.66 20.15
N ILE A 110 9.45 -18.10 18.99
CA ILE A 110 8.69 -19.34 18.82
C ILE A 110 9.64 -20.35 18.21
N THR A 111 10.51 -20.93 19.03
CA THR A 111 11.46 -21.95 18.58
C THR A 111 10.95 -23.33 19.03
N GLU A 112 10.54 -24.11 18.02
CA GLU A 112 10.15 -25.53 18.01
C GLU A 112 8.94 -26.00 18.86
N LEU A 113 7.76 -26.04 18.22
CA LEU A 113 6.96 -27.28 18.20
C LEU A 113 7.01 -27.86 16.78
N SER A 114 7.97 -28.77 16.58
CA SER A 114 7.92 -29.86 15.58
C SER A 114 7.62 -29.49 14.13
N SER A 115 8.70 -29.24 13.39
CA SER A 115 8.81 -29.73 12.01
C SER A 115 8.72 -31.26 12.04
N HIS A 116 7.52 -31.81 11.83
CA HIS A 116 7.35 -33.19 11.35
C HIS A 116 6.34 -33.17 10.21
N PRO A 117 6.75 -33.44 8.95
CA PRO A 117 5.80 -33.85 7.95
C PRO A 117 5.34 -35.26 8.34
N ALA A 118 4.12 -35.38 8.88
CA ALA A 118 3.47 -36.67 9.01
C ALA A 118 3.25 -37.22 7.60
N ALA A 119 4.20 -38.04 7.14
CA ALA A 119 4.03 -38.88 5.97
C ALA A 119 2.86 -39.83 6.24
N LEU A 120 1.76 -39.65 5.53
CA LEU A 120 0.66 -40.62 5.49
C LEU A 120 1.16 -41.86 4.76
N THR A 121 1.64 -42.86 5.50
CA THR A 121 1.77 -44.23 5.00
C THR A 121 0.39 -44.87 4.92
N THR A 122 -0.18 -44.90 3.72
CA THR A 122 -1.33 -45.76 3.39
C THR A 122 -0.85 -47.20 3.34
N THR A 123 -1.23 -48.00 4.33
CA THR A 123 -1.06 -49.46 4.29
C THR A 123 -2.33 -50.05 3.68
N ALA A 124 -2.20 -50.67 2.49
CA ALA A 124 -3.24 -51.51 1.92
C ALA A 124 -3.10 -52.94 2.49
N ALA A 125 -4.16 -53.45 3.11
CA ALA A 125 -4.28 -54.85 3.51
C ALA A 125 -5.05 -55.64 2.43
N HIS A 126 -4.70 -56.92 2.33
CA HIS A 126 -5.10 -57.94 1.36
C HIS A 126 -6.61 -58.21 1.25
#